data_AF-A0A353C185-F1
#
_entry.id   AF-A0A353C185-F1
#
_cell.length_a   1.000
_cell.length_b   1.000
_cell.length_c   1.000
_cell.angle_alpha   90.00
_cell.angle_beta   90.00
_cell.angle_gamma   90.00
#
_symmetry.space_group_name_H-M   'P 1'
#
loop_
_entity.id
_entity.type
_entity.pdbx_description
1 polymer ?
#
loop_
_entity_poly.entity_id
_entity_poly.type
_entity_poly.pdbx_seq_one_letter_code
_entity_poly.pdbx_strand_id
1 'polypeptide(L)'
;MHMTEINISQSDGIYELSKIIQELKILKDLTLDEILRRDYEIYIRDIQRFLKKSSRKVISSEDIQIYIDDYQEVIQRAKAEEME
;
A
#
# COMPACT_ATOMS: atom_id res chain seq x y z
N MET A 1 -14.82 -15.91 -19.02
CA MET A 1 -14.27 -15.28 -17.81
C MET A 1 -12.84 -15.78 -17.65
N HIS A 2 -11.84 -14.93 -17.76
CA HIS A 2 -10.46 -15.30 -17.45
C HIS A 2 -10.09 -14.59 -16.15
N MET A 3 -10.11 -15.31 -15.03
CA MET A 3 -9.46 -14.85 -13.81
C MET A 3 -8.02 -15.36 -13.88
N THR A 4 -7.06 -14.44 -13.98
CA THR A 4 -5.64 -14.80 -13.90
C THR A 4 -5.31 -14.90 -12.42
N GLU A 5 -5.16 -16.13 -11.92
CA GLU A 5 -4.68 -16.40 -10.56
C GLU A 5 -3.20 -16.00 -10.46
N ILE A 6 -2.93 -14.72 -10.24
CA ILE A 6 -1.61 -14.24 -9.83
C ILE A 6 -1.51 -14.50 -8.33
N ASN A 7 -1.05 -15.68 -7.96
CA ASN A 7 -0.76 -16.00 -6.56
C ASN A 7 0.61 -15.38 -6.22
N ILE A 8 0.58 -14.15 -5.69
CA ILE A 8 1.77 -13.42 -5.29
C ILE A 8 2.53 -14.16 -4.19
N SER A 9 3.84 -14.37 -4.39
CA SER A 9 4.68 -14.92 -3.33
C SER A 9 4.77 -13.92 -2.17
N GLN A 10 4.89 -14.38 -0.93
CA GLN A 10 5.02 -13.48 0.23
C GLN A 10 6.18 -12.48 0.07
N SER A 11 7.28 -12.92 -0.54
CA SER A 11 8.45 -12.09 -0.81
C SER A 11 8.14 -10.97 -1.81
N ASP A 12 7.44 -11.31 -2.90
CA ASP A 12 6.97 -10.33 -3.88
C ASP A 12 5.97 -9.36 -3.25
N GLY A 13 5.09 -9.85 -2.38
CA GLY A 13 4.10 -9.01 -1.70
C GLY A 13 4.70 -8.04 -0.70
N ILE A 14 5.72 -8.46 0.06
CA ILE A 14 6.49 -7.57 0.93
C ILE A 14 7.20 -6.48 0.10
N TYR A 15 7.71 -6.84 -1.07
CA TYR A 15 8.35 -5.89 -1.98
C TYR A 15 7.36 -4.87 -2.54
N GLU A 16 6.18 -5.30 -2.99
CA GLU A 16 5.11 -4.40 -3.46
C GLU A 16 4.62 -3.46 -2.35
N LEU A 17 4.37 -3.97 -1.14
CA LEU A 17 4.03 -3.13 0.01
C LEU A 17 5.13 -2.10 0.33
N SER A 18 6.40 -2.45 0.12
CA SER A 18 7.52 -1.53 0.29
C SER A 18 7.53 -0.43 -0.77
N LYS A 19 7.10 -0.72 -2.01
CA LYS A 19 6.89 0.31 -3.04
C LYS A 19 5.71 1.22 -2.71
N ILE A 20 4.59 0.65 -2.26
CA ILE A 20 3.40 1.41 -1.82
C ILE A 20 3.79 2.41 -0.72
N ILE A 21 4.60 2.00 0.27
CA ILE A 21 5.11 2.92 1.29
C ILE A 21 5.90 4.09 0.66
N GLN A 22 6.70 3.84 -0.38
CA GLN A 22 7.44 4.91 -1.06
C GLN A 22 6.51 5.85 -1.81
N GLU A 23 5.51 5.32 -2.52
CA GLU A 23 4.51 6.11 -3.24
C GLU A 23 3.71 7.01 -2.28
N LEU A 24 3.24 6.46 -1.16
CA LEU A 24 2.52 7.23 -0.15
C LEU A 24 3.39 8.34 0.48
N LYS A 25 4.71 8.12 0.62
CA LYS A 25 5.62 9.19 1.07
C LYS A 25 5.69 10.32 0.06
N ILE A 26 5.80 9.99 -1.23
CA ILE A 26 5.82 10.98 -2.30
C ILE A 26 4.52 11.79 -2.28
N LEU A 27 3.35 11.13 -2.24
CA LEU A 27 2.05 11.81 -2.15
C LEU A 27 1.94 12.70 -0.90
N LYS A 28 2.46 12.24 0.24
CA LYS A 28 2.51 13.02 1.49
C LYS A 28 3.34 14.30 1.37
N ASP A 29 4.48 14.22 0.69
CA ASP A 29 5.38 15.36 0.48
C ASP A 29 4.80 16.34 -0.57
N LEU A 30 4.07 15.84 -1.57
CA LEU A 30 3.45 16.66 -2.62
C LEU A 30 2.15 17.33 -2.18
N THR A 31 1.33 16.66 -1.37
CA THR A 31 0.03 17.20 -0.95
C THR A 31 0.21 18.42 -0.02
N LEU A 32 -0.57 19.46 -0.27
CA LEU A 32 -0.68 20.65 0.59
C LEU A 32 -1.80 20.53 1.63
N ASP A 33 -2.71 19.58 1.46
CA ASP A 33 -3.81 19.35 2.38
C ASP A 33 -3.31 18.63 3.64
N GLU A 34 -3.47 19.27 4.80
CA GLU A 34 -2.98 18.74 6.07
C GLU A 34 -3.72 17.46 6.52
N ILE A 35 -4.98 17.28 6.10
CA ILE A 35 -5.78 16.10 6.43
C ILE A 35 -5.25 14.91 5.62
N LEU A 36 -5.14 15.05 4.30
CA LEU A 36 -4.58 14.02 3.42
C LEU A 36 -3.14 13.66 3.81
N ARG A 37 -2.32 14.67 4.15
CA ARG A 37 -0.95 14.44 4.64
C ARG A 37 -0.93 13.55 5.89
N ARG A 38 -1.87 13.75 6.81
CA ARG A 38 -2.01 12.95 8.03
C ARG A 38 -2.50 11.54 7.72
N ASP A 39 -3.44 11.40 6.79
CA ASP A 39 -3.95 10.10 6.36
C ASP A 39 -2.86 9.25 5.70
N TYR A 40 -2.07 9.83 4.79
CA TYR A 40 -0.93 9.13 4.18
C TYR A 40 0.10 8.69 5.24
N GLU A 41 0.33 9.49 6.29
CA GLU A 41 1.20 9.08 7.39
C GLU A 41 0.63 7.89 8.18
N ILE A 42 -0.69 7.85 8.38
CA ILE A 42 -1.38 6.72 9.03
C ILE A 42 -1.24 5.47 8.16
N TYR A 43 -1.48 5.56 6.85
CA TYR A 43 -1.35 4.45 5.92
C TYR A 43 0.08 3.88 5.89
N ILE A 44 1.10 4.76 5.80
CA ILE A 44 2.51 4.33 5.86
C ILE A 44 2.79 3.56 7.16
N ARG A 45 2.33 4.08 8.31
CA ARG A 45 2.53 3.43 9.61
C ARG A 45 1.80 2.09 9.71
N ASP A 46 0.62 1.99 9.13
CA ASP A 46 -0.17 0.76 9.12
C ASP A 46 0.52 -0.35 8.31
N ILE A 47 0.95 -0.05 7.08
CA ILE A 47 1.69 -1.00 6.24
C ILE A 47 3.01 -1.40 6.93
N GLN A 48 3.74 -0.45 7.51
CA GLN A 48 4.97 -0.77 8.26
C GLN A 48 4.70 -1.68 9.47
N ARG A 49 3.58 -1.47 10.17
CA ARG A 49 3.16 -2.31 11.30
C ARG A 49 2.76 -3.70 10.81
N PHE A 50 2.07 -3.79 9.69
CA PHE A 50 1.74 -5.05 9.02
C PHE A 50 3.02 -5.82 8.69
N LEU A 51 3.94 -5.25 7.92
CA LEU A 51 5.23 -5.86 7.55
C LEU A 51 6.06 -6.30 8.77
N LYS A 52 6.06 -5.50 9.84
CA LYS A 52 6.76 -5.86 11.09
C LYS A 52 6.12 -7.04 11.81
N LYS A 53 4.79 -7.18 11.76
CA LYS A 53 4.09 -8.36 12.26
C LYS A 53 4.39 -9.57 11.37
N SER A 54 4.50 -9.39 10.07
CA SER A 54 4.88 -10.43 9.10
C SER A 54 6.24 -11.05 9.35
N SER A 55 7.21 -10.23 9.75
CA SER A 55 8.52 -10.73 10.13
C SER A 55 8.48 -11.62 11.39
N ARG A 56 7.39 -11.56 12.20
CA ARG A 56 7.22 -12.30 13.46
C ARG A 56 6.15 -13.38 13.43
N LYS A 57 5.27 -13.40 12.41
CA LYS A 57 4.14 -14.32 12.26
C LYS A 57 4.00 -14.70 10.78
N VAL A 58 3.52 -15.92 10.52
CA VAL A 58 3.08 -16.30 9.18
C VAL A 58 1.81 -15.52 8.84
N ILE A 59 1.90 -14.55 7.94
CA ILE A 59 0.74 -13.93 7.27
C ILE A 59 0.48 -14.67 5.96
N SER A 60 -0.77 -14.78 5.54
CA SER A 60 -1.09 -15.41 4.27
C SER A 60 -0.75 -14.47 3.11
N SER A 61 -0.47 -15.04 1.92
CA SER A 61 -0.35 -14.24 0.69
C SER A 61 -1.65 -13.50 0.37
N GLU A 62 -2.80 -14.05 0.78
CA GLU A 62 -4.11 -13.42 0.62
C GLU A 62 -4.23 -12.13 1.44
N ASP A 63 -3.80 -12.15 2.71
CA ASP A 63 -3.74 -10.95 3.55
C ASP A 63 -2.83 -9.87 2.94
N ILE A 64 -1.71 -10.28 2.36
CA ILE A 64 -0.78 -9.35 1.69
C ILE A 64 -1.44 -8.75 0.46
N GLN A 65 -2.13 -9.56 -0.35
CA GLN A 65 -2.82 -9.12 -1.55
C GLN A 65 -3.93 -8.11 -1.21
N ILE A 66 -4.73 -8.36 -0.18
CA ILE A 66 -5.78 -7.43 0.28
C ILE A 66 -5.16 -6.06 0.63
N TYR A 67 -4.05 -6.04 1.38
CA TYR A 67 -3.36 -4.78 1.69
C TYR A 67 -2.83 -4.08 0.44
N ILE A 68 -2.29 -4.83 -0.53
CA ILE A 68 -1.79 -4.25 -1.78
C ILE A 68 -2.94 -3.60 -2.55
N ASP A 69 -4.05 -4.31 -2.73
CA ASP A 69 -5.20 -3.81 -3.50
C ASP A 69 -5.80 -2.55 -2.86
N ASP A 70 -6.05 -2.56 -1.54
CA ASP A 70 -6.61 -1.42 -0.81
C ASP A 70 -5.74 -0.16 -0.97
N TYR A 71 -4.43 -0.28 -0.74
CA TYR A 71 -3.54 0.88 -0.79
C TYR A 71 -3.17 1.30 -2.21
N GLN A 72 -3.19 0.39 -3.18
CA GLN A 72 -3.06 0.76 -4.60
C GLN A 72 -4.25 1.58 -5.06
N GLU A 73 -5.49 1.24 -4.66
CA GLU A 73 -6.67 2.06 -4.99
C GLU A 73 -6.54 3.49 -4.45
N VAL A 74 -6.11 3.64 -3.18
CA VAL A 74 -5.86 4.95 -2.56
C VAL A 74 -4.85 5.77 -3.37
N ILE A 75 -3.73 5.14 -3.76
CA ILE A 75 -2.69 5.82 -4.56
C ILE A 75 -3.22 6.22 -5.94
N GLN A 76 -3.98 5.34 -6.61
CA GLN A 76 -4.54 5.62 -7.94
C GLN A 76 -5.50 6.80 -7.89
N ARG A 77 -6.36 6.88 -6.86
CA ARG A 77 -7.28 8.01 -6.67
C ARG A 77 -6.52 9.31 -6.40
N ALA A 78 -5.56 9.28 -5.48
CA ALA A 78 -4.74 10.46 -5.19
C ALA A 78 -3.98 10.97 -6.43
N LYS A 79 -3.44 10.08 -7.26
CA LYS A 79 -2.76 10.46 -8.51
C LYS A 79 -3.71 10.99 -9.58
N ALA A 80 -4.95 10.47 -9.63
CA ALA A 80 -5.96 10.98 -10.54
C ALA A 80 -6.40 12.41 -10.16
N GLU A 81 -6.50 12.69 -8.85
CA GLU A 81 -6.82 14.02 -8.34
C GLU A 81 -5.71 15.06 -8.65
N GLU A 82 -4.43 14.66 -8.72
CA GLU A 82 -3.32 15.57 -9.11
C GLU A 82 -3.30 15.94 -10.62
N MET A 83 -4.03 15.22 -11.47
CA MET A 83 -4.08 15.47 -12.93
C MET A 83 -5.27 16.36 -13.37
N GLU A 84 -6.14 16.75 -12.44
CA GLU A 84 -7.28 17.65 -12.67
C GLU A 84 -7.01 19.05 -12.12
#